data_AF-A0A4Y2DCC8-F1
#
_entry.id   AF-A0A4Y2DCC8-F1
#
_cell.length_a   1.000
_cell.length_b   1.000
_cell.length_c   1.000
_cell.angle_alpha   90.00
_cell.angle_beta   90.00
_cell.angle_gamma   90.00
#
_symmetry.space_group_name_H-M   'P 1'
#
loop_
_entity.id
_entity.type
_entity.pdbx_description
1 polymer ?
#
loop_
_entity_poly.entity_id
_entity_poly.type
_entity_poly.pdbx_seq_one_letter_code
_entity_poly.pdbx_strand_id
1 'polypeptide(L)'
;MDILMLKEGKSKLRDRFYSSKDLQNSNLMIECKKSILFLHAIIGCDTTSGFYRKGKLQAVQLFNHSKYLQDIPEIFNDPKSTYNEIEGAGERFIIALYSNTKKAA
;
A
#
# COMPACT_ATOMS: atom_id res chain seq x y z
N MET A 1 17.14 -7.00 14.10
CA MET A 1 16.07 -7.73 14.80
C MET A 1 15.14 -8.32 13.77
N ASP A 2 14.64 -9.55 13.95
CA ASP A 2 13.49 -10.04 13.17
C ASP A 2 12.28 -10.16 14.10
N ILE A 3 11.12 -9.68 13.65
CA ILE A 3 9.85 -9.77 14.35
C ILE A 3 9.01 -10.83 13.65
N LEU A 4 8.54 -11.82 14.40
CA LEU A 4 7.64 -12.85 13.91
C LEU A 4 6.20 -12.51 14.30
N MET A 5 5.30 -12.43 13.33
CA MET A 5 3.87 -12.24 13.55
C MET A 5 3.15 -13.59 13.43
N LEU A 6 2.54 -14.04 14.52
CA LEU A 6 1.68 -15.23 14.52
C LEU A 6 0.30 -14.85 13.98
N LYS A 7 -0.11 -15.52 12.91
CA LYS A 7 -1.49 -15.58 12.46
C LYS A 7 -2.06 -16.93 12.88
N GLU A 8 -2.92 -16.88 13.89
CA GLU A 8 -3.66 -18.05 14.33
C GLU A 8 -4.50 -18.62 13.19
N GLY A 9 -4.44 -19.93 13.05
CA GLY A 9 -5.27 -20.70 12.15
C GLY A 9 -6.74 -20.60 12.54
N LYS A 10 -7.62 -20.61 11.55
CA LYS A 10 -9.07 -20.71 11.77
C LYS A 10 -9.57 -22.06 11.27
N SER A 11 -10.35 -22.75 12.11
CA SER A 11 -10.94 -24.06 11.82
C SER A 11 -9.88 -25.13 11.48
N LYS A 12 -9.82 -25.56 10.21
CA LYS A 12 -8.86 -26.59 9.74
C LYS A 12 -7.54 -26.01 9.23
N LEU A 13 -7.41 -24.68 9.18
CA LEU A 13 -6.17 -24.02 8.77
C LEU A 13 -5.19 -23.99 9.94
N ARG A 14 -3.92 -24.32 9.67
CA ARG A 14 -2.84 -24.23 10.65
C ARG A 14 -2.41 -22.78 10.87
N ASP A 15 -1.80 -22.55 12.02
CA ASP A 15 -1.09 -21.32 12.33
C ASP A 15 -0.02 -21.02 11.29
N ARG A 16 0.20 -19.72 11.05
CA ARG A 16 1.26 -19.23 10.17
C ARG A 16 2.07 -18.17 10.88
N PHE A 17 3.38 -18.23 10.73
CA PHE A 17 4.27 -17.15 11.11
C PHE A 17 4.64 -16.32 9.89
N TYR A 18 4.68 -15.01 10.06
CA TYR A 18 5.20 -14.06 9.09
C TYR A 18 6.42 -13.37 9.66
N SER A 19 7.53 -13.38 8.94
CA SER A 19 8.75 -12.69 9.34
C SER A 19 8.75 -11.25 8.81
N SER A 20 9.17 -10.32 9.66
CA SER A 20 9.42 -8.94 9.26
C SER A 20 10.54 -8.82 8.23
N LYS A 21 11.55 -9.69 8.30
CA LYS A 21 12.62 -9.76 7.29
C LYS A 21 12.09 -10.25 5.96
N ASP A 22 11.25 -11.28 5.96
CA ASP A 22 10.64 -11.79 4.73
C ASP A 22 9.80 -10.72 4.06
N LEU A 23 9.02 -9.96 4.85
CA LEU A 23 8.24 -8.84 4.33
C LEU A 23 9.13 -7.74 3.74
N GLN A 24 10.18 -7.34 4.45
CA GLN A 24 11.13 -6.32 3.98
C GLN A 24 11.89 -6.72 2.71
N ASN A 25 12.15 -8.02 2.54
CA ASN A 25 12.83 -8.59 1.38
C ASN A 25 11.85 -9.05 0.28
N SER A 26 10.54 -8.89 0.51
CA SER A 26 9.53 -9.36 -0.44
C SER A 26 9.47 -8.47 -1.67
N ASN A 27 9.20 -9.08 -2.83
CA ASN A 27 8.91 -8.35 -4.06
C ASN A 27 7.44 -7.89 -4.14
N LEU A 28 6.71 -7.91 -3.01
CA LEU A 28 5.29 -7.54 -2.97
C LEU A 28 5.09 -6.04 -3.19
N MET A 29 6.04 -5.21 -2.75
CA MET A 29 5.98 -3.75 -2.89
C MET A 29 7.37 -3.22 -3.23
N ILE A 30 7.43 -2.31 -4.19
CA ILE A 30 8.66 -1.55 -4.46
C ILE A 30 9.01 -0.74 -3.20
N GLU A 31 10.24 -0.94 -2.72
CA GLU A 31 10.77 -0.36 -1.48
C GLU A 31 9.77 -0.47 -0.30
N CYS A 32 9.40 -1.71 0.05
CA CYS A 32 8.43 -2.00 1.12
C CYS A 32 8.60 -1.14 2.39
N LYS A 33 9.84 -0.82 2.79
CA LYS A 33 10.14 0.00 3.98
C LYS A 33 9.55 1.41 3.91
N LYS A 34 9.54 2.03 2.72
CA LYS A 34 9.00 3.39 2.53
C LYS A 34 7.52 3.35 2.17
N SER A 35 7.14 2.39 1.34
CA SER A 35 5.82 2.39 0.68
C SER A 35 4.70 1.80 1.54
N ILE A 36 5.01 0.94 2.52
CA ILE A 36 3.98 0.19 3.26
C ILE A 36 3.04 1.08 4.08
N LEU A 37 3.58 2.12 4.72
CA LEU A 37 2.78 3.05 5.54
C LEU A 37 1.87 3.90 4.65
N PHE A 38 2.41 4.43 3.55
CA PHE A 38 1.64 5.17 2.56
C PHE A 38 0.48 4.33 2.01
N LEU A 39 0.75 3.11 1.51
CA LEU A 39 -0.31 2.25 0.96
C LEU A 39 -1.34 1.85 2.02
N HIS A 40 -0.91 1.57 3.26
CA HIS A 40 -1.83 1.26 4.35
C HIS A 40 -2.77 2.42 4.67
N ALA A 41 -2.24 3.64 4.74
CA ALA A 41 -3.03 4.84 5.02
C ALA A 41 -4.00 5.19 3.88
N ILE A 42 -3.51 5.21 2.63
CA ILE A 42 -4.30 5.69 1.49
C ILE A 42 -5.38 4.70 1.07
N ILE A 43 -5.13 3.38 1.12
CA ILE A 43 -6.10 2.37 0.66
C ILE A 43 -7.19 2.10 1.72
N GLY A 44 -6.95 2.51 2.96
CA GLY A 44 -7.82 2.23 4.11
C GLY A 44 -7.13 1.31 5.11
N CYS A 45 -6.94 1.84 6.32
CA CYS A 45 -6.53 1.10 7.50
C CYS A 45 -7.75 0.61 8.28
N ASP A 46 -7.55 0.05 9.47
CA ASP A 46 -8.66 -0.47 10.28
C ASP A 46 -9.64 0.63 10.75
N THR A 47 -9.17 1.89 10.80
CA THR A 47 -9.97 3.04 11.24
C THR A 47 -10.47 3.92 10.09
N THR A 48 -10.05 3.68 8.85
CA THR A 48 -10.46 4.45 7.68
C THR A 48 -11.16 3.57 6.65
N SER A 49 -12.24 4.08 6.06
CA SER A 49 -12.92 3.38 4.98
C SER A 49 -12.00 3.32 3.75
N GLY A 50 -12.02 2.20 3.03
CA GLY A 50 -11.32 2.08 1.76
C GLY A 50 -12.09 2.69 0.59
N PHE A 51 -11.40 2.87 -0.53
CA PHE A 51 -12.01 3.40 -1.76
C PHE A 51 -13.05 2.44 -2.38
N TYR A 52 -14.19 2.98 -2.78
CA TYR A 52 -15.28 2.20 -3.37
C TYR A 52 -14.83 1.42 -4.62
N ARG A 53 -15.11 0.11 -4.62
CA ARG A 53 -14.73 -0.84 -5.69
C ARG A 53 -13.23 -0.91 -5.99
N LYS A 54 -12.37 -0.52 -5.04
CA LYS A 54 -10.90 -0.64 -5.17
C LYS A 54 -10.36 -1.57 -4.10
N GLY A 55 -9.74 -2.67 -4.53
CA GLY A 55 -9.16 -3.67 -3.63
C GLY A 55 -7.70 -3.35 -3.26
N LYS A 56 -7.26 -3.81 -2.08
CA LYS A 56 -5.86 -3.66 -1.61
C LYS A 56 -4.84 -4.18 -2.62
N LEU A 57 -5.08 -5.35 -3.19
CA LEU A 57 -4.19 -5.95 -4.19
C LEU A 57 -4.09 -5.10 -5.48
N GLN A 58 -5.21 -4.54 -5.94
CA GLN A 58 -5.23 -3.70 -7.14
C GLN A 58 -4.38 -2.44 -6.96
N ALA A 59 -4.49 -1.80 -5.80
CA ALA A 59 -3.72 -0.61 -5.48
C ALA A 59 -2.21 -0.91 -5.33
N VAL A 60 -1.85 -2.02 -4.69
CA VAL A 60 -0.44 -2.48 -4.62
C VAL A 60 0.13 -2.77 -6.02
N GLN A 61 -0.63 -3.47 -6.87
CA GLN A 61 -0.21 -3.75 -8.24
C GLN A 61 -0.08 -2.49 -9.08
N LEU A 62 -1.02 -1.55 -8.97
CA LEU A 62 -0.93 -0.25 -9.64
C LEU A 62 0.33 0.50 -9.20
N PHE A 63 0.57 0.57 -7.89
CA PHE A 63 1.74 1.21 -7.34
C PHE A 63 3.01 0.60 -7.93
N ASN A 64 3.19 -0.72 -7.87
CA ASN A 64 4.40 -1.38 -8.36
C ASN A 64 4.68 -1.20 -9.86
N HIS A 65 3.64 -1.06 -10.69
CA HIS A 65 3.83 -0.93 -12.14
C HIS A 65 4.00 0.52 -12.62
N SER A 66 3.68 1.50 -11.78
CA SER A 66 3.66 2.90 -12.19
C SER A 66 4.88 3.65 -11.67
N LYS A 67 5.83 3.95 -12.58
CA LYS A 67 6.95 4.87 -12.27
C LYS A 67 6.46 6.26 -11.82
N TYR A 68 5.28 6.66 -12.30
CA TYR A 68 4.64 7.93 -11.97
C TYR A 68 4.18 8.04 -10.51
N LEU A 69 4.05 6.92 -9.79
CA LEU A 69 3.59 6.91 -8.40
C LEU A 69 4.72 6.68 -7.39
N GLN A 70 5.95 6.43 -7.85
CA GLN A 70 7.04 5.96 -6.97
C GLN A 70 7.59 7.04 -6.04
N ASP A 71 7.40 8.32 -6.35
CA ASP A 71 7.84 9.47 -5.52
C ASP A 71 6.86 9.79 -4.39
N ILE A 72 5.65 9.21 -4.42
CA ILE A 72 4.60 9.55 -3.47
C ILE A 72 4.95 9.16 -2.03
N PRO A 73 5.52 7.97 -1.74
CA PRO A 73 5.91 7.64 -0.37
C PRO A 73 6.94 8.60 0.20
N GLU A 74 7.88 9.13 -0.60
CA GLU A 74 8.85 10.12 -0.14
C GLU A 74 8.16 11.40 0.35
N ILE A 75 7.15 11.89 -0.40
CA ILE A 75 6.36 13.06 -0.01
C ILE A 75 5.58 12.80 1.29
N PHE A 76 4.94 11.63 1.41
CA PHE A 76 4.17 11.30 2.63
C PHE A 76 5.05 11.07 3.86
N ASN A 77 6.29 10.61 3.67
CA ASN A 77 7.21 10.31 4.76
C ASN A 77 8.13 11.49 5.12
N ASP A 78 8.17 12.57 4.33
CA ASP A 78 8.96 13.75 4.63
C ASP A 78 8.22 14.66 5.63
N PRO A 79 8.73 14.84 6.86
CA PRO A 79 8.11 15.74 7.84
C PRO A 79 8.11 17.22 7.42
N LYS A 80 8.85 17.59 6.36
CA LYS A 80 8.87 18.95 5.80
C LYS A 80 7.83 19.15 4.69
N SER A 81 7.19 18.09 4.21
CA SER A 81 6.19 18.22 3.16
C SER A 81 5.01 19.07 3.62
N THR A 82 4.63 19.99 2.76
CA THR A 82 3.50 20.88 2.96
C THR A 82 2.18 20.14 2.72
N TYR A 83 1.09 20.71 3.24
CA TYR A 83 -0.26 20.18 3.00
C TYR A 83 -0.55 20.01 1.51
N ASN A 84 -0.22 21.00 0.68
CA ASN A 84 -0.50 20.98 -0.75
C ASN A 84 0.28 19.87 -1.49
N GLU A 85 1.51 19.58 -1.07
CA GLU A 85 2.30 18.48 -1.65
C GLU A 85 1.71 17.12 -1.30
N ILE A 86 1.28 16.93 -0.06
CA ILE A 86 0.63 15.70 0.41
C ILE A 86 -0.72 15.52 -0.30
N GLU A 87 -1.54 16.56 -0.36
CA GLU A 87 -2.82 16.57 -1.06
C GLU A 87 -2.64 16.23 -2.54
N GLY A 88 -1.74 16.91 -3.24
CA GLY A 88 -1.45 16.65 -4.64
C GLY A 88 -0.91 15.23 -4.88
N ALA A 89 -0.04 14.72 -4.00
CA ALA A 89 0.45 13.34 -4.10
C ALA A 89 -0.67 12.30 -3.87
N GLY A 90 -1.54 12.53 -2.89
CA GLY A 90 -2.72 11.70 -2.63
C GLY A 90 -3.69 11.72 -3.82
N GLU A 91 -4.00 12.90 -4.35
CA GLU A 91 -4.86 13.08 -5.51
C GLU A 91 -4.31 12.33 -6.73
N ARG A 92 -3.00 12.47 -7.02
CA ARG A 92 -2.34 11.73 -8.12
C ARG A 92 -2.55 10.22 -7.99
N PHE A 93 -2.39 9.67 -6.80
CA PHE A 93 -2.61 8.24 -6.56
C PHE A 93 -4.08 7.84 -6.77
N ILE A 94 -5.02 8.61 -6.24
CA ILE A 94 -6.46 8.33 -6.33
C ILE A 94 -6.92 8.41 -7.79
N ILE A 95 -6.51 9.44 -8.54
CA ILE A 95 -6.81 9.56 -9.97
C ILE A 95 -6.27 8.35 -10.72
N ALA A 96 -5.03 7.93 -10.48
CA ALA A 96 -4.46 6.75 -11.14
C ALA A 96 -5.25 5.47 -10.77
N LEU A 97 -5.67 5.34 -9.51
CA LEU A 97 -6.44 4.21 -9.01
C LEU A 97 -7.79 4.06 -9.73
N TYR A 98 -8.46 5.17 -10.04
CA TYR A 98 -9.71 5.17 -10.80
C TYR A 98 -9.52 5.20 -12.32
N SER A 99 -8.45 5.78 -12.84
CA SER A 99 -8.19 5.88 -14.29
C SER A 99 -7.74 4.58 -14.92
N ASN A 100 -7.21 3.63 -14.14
CA ASN A 100 -6.84 2.30 -14.63
C ASN A 100 -8.06 1.38 -14.87
N THR A 101 -9.26 1.95 -15.02
CA THR A 101 -10.45 1.24 -15.48
C THR A 101 -10.69 1.49 -16.96
N LYS A 102 -9.94 0.79 -17.83
CA LYS A 102 -10.33 0.52 -19.23
C LYS A 102 -10.37 -1.00 -19.38
N LYS A 103 -11.39 -1.71 -19.88
CA LYS A 103 -12.81 -1.51 -20.23
C LYS A 103 -13.43 -2.89 -19.90
N ALA A 104 -14.47 -2.98 -19.07
CA ALA A 104 -15.36 -4.13 -19.18
C ALA A 104 -16.31 -3.80 -20.33
N ALA A 105 -15.99 -4.30 -21.52
CA ALA A 105 -16.96 -4.44 -22.59
C ALA A 105 -17.82 -5.66 -22.30
#